data_AF-A0A832K6Y1-F1
#
_entry.id   AF-A0A832K6Y1-F1
#
_cell.length_a   1.000
_cell.length_b   1.000
_cell.length_c   1.000
_cell.angle_alpha   90.00
_cell.angle_beta   90.00
_cell.angle_gamma   90.00
#
_symmetry.space_group_name_H-M   'P 1'
#
loop_
_entity.id
_entity.type
_entity.pdbx_description
1 polymer ?
#
loop_
_entity_poly.entity_id
_entity_poly.type
_entity_poly.pdbx_seq_one_letter_code
_entity_poly.pdbx_strand_id
1 'polypeptide(L)' 'MGVLLMVAEGVIEAVSVLTQVGYYKYSRWRTGTPVRIFLRAPIHHHFRRKGWKEPQVVVRFWLIGAMLAALSLSTIRLR' A
#
# COMPACT_ATOMS: atom_id res chain seq x y z
N MET A 1 -4.89 17.66 3.61
CA MET A 1 -4.77 16.47 4.48
C MET A 1 -4.56 15.18 3.68
N GLY A 2 -5.41 14.83 2.70
CA GLY A 2 -5.24 13.59 1.92
C GLY A 2 -3.93 13.46 1.12
N VAL A 3 -3.39 14.56 0.59
CA VAL A 3 -2.11 14.57 -0.17
C VAL A 3 -0.89 14.34 0.74
N LEU A 4 -0.95 14.77 2.01
CA LEU A 4 0.16 14.60 2.95
C LEU A 4 0.35 13.12 3.34
N LEU A 5 -0.73 12.33 3.28
CA LEU A 5 -0.71 10.89 3.58
C LEU A 5 -0.11 10.07 2.44
N MET A 6 -0.27 10.52 1.19
CA MET A 6 0.28 9.85 0.00
C MET A 6 1.82 9.87 -0.05
N VAL A 7 2.44 10.95 0.45
CA VAL A 7 3.89 11.17 0.30
C VAL A 7 4.72 10.29 1.25
N ALA A 8 4.18 9.91 2.43
CA ALA A 8 4.93 9.13 3.43
C ALA A 8 5.08 7.64 3.07
N GLU A 9 4.21 7.09 2.22
CA GLU A 9 4.12 5.65 1.91
C GLU A 9 4.29 5.34 0.41
N GLY A 10 4.91 6.25 -0.34
CA GLY A 10 4.90 6.24 -1.81
C GLY A 10 5.30 4.91 -2.47
N VAL A 11 6.22 4.14 -1.87
CA VAL A 11 6.63 2.83 -2.40
C VAL A 11 5.50 1.81 -2.30
N ILE A 12 4.82 1.72 -1.15
CA ILE A 12 3.72 0.75 -0.95
C ILE A 12 2.53 1.12 -1.83
N GLU A 13 2.24 2.40 -1.99
CA GLU A 13 1.19 2.86 -2.90
C GLU A 13 1.49 2.48 -4.35
N ALA A 14 2.71 2.77 -4.82
CA ALA A 14 3.12 2.44 -6.19
C ALA A 14 3.04 0.93 -6.45
N VAL A 15 3.54 0.10 -5.52
CA VAL A 15 3.43 -1.36 -5.59
C VAL A 15 1.96 -1.78 -5.63
N SER A 16 1.10 -1.20 -4.78
CA SER A 16 -0.33 -1.54 -4.76
C SER A 16 -1.04 -1.25 -6.09
N VAL A 17 -0.68 -0.14 -6.76
CA VAL A 17 -1.22 0.23 -8.07
C VAL A 17 -0.68 -0.68 -9.16
N LEU A 18 0.63 -0.94 -9.19
CA LEU A 18 1.27 -1.82 -10.16
C LEU A 18 0.69 -3.24 -10.08
N THR A 19 0.58 -3.80 -8.88
CA THR A 19 0.00 -5.13 -8.66
C THR A 19 -1.48 -5.16 -9.05
N GLN A 20 -2.27 -4.15 -8.69
CA GLN A 20 -3.69 -4.09 -9.05
C GLN A 20 -3.88 -4.02 -10.57
N VAL A 21 -3.16 -3.12 -11.26
CA VAL A 21 -3.30 -2.95 -12.72
C VAL A 21 -2.74 -4.16 -13.46
N GLY A 22 -1.58 -4.67 -13.04
CA GLY A 22 -0.96 -5.86 -13.61
C GLY A 22 -1.87 -7.07 -13.52
N TYR A 23 -2.44 -7.33 -12.34
CA TYR A 23 -3.34 -8.47 -12.15
C TYR A 23 -4.69 -8.30 -12.85
N TYR A 24 -5.23 -7.08 -12.89
CA TYR A 24 -6.46 -6.80 -13.62
C TYR A 24 -6.29 -7.05 -15.12
N LYS A 25 -5.15 -6.66 -15.71
CA LYS A 25 -4.83 -6.96 -17.11
C LYS A 25 -4.59 -8.45 -17.34
N TYR A 26 -3.84 -9.10 -16.46
CA TYR A 26 -3.53 -10.52 -16.55
C TYR A 26 -4.78 -11.40 -16.47
N SER A 27 -5.64 -11.17 -15.47
CA SER A 27 -6.90 -11.90 -15.30
C SER A 27 -7.84 -11.70 -16.50
N ARG A 28 -7.95 -10.46 -17.01
CA ARG A 28 -8.68 -10.18 -18.25
C ARG A 28 -8.18 -10.99 -19.43
N TRP A 29 -6.86 -11.07 -19.60
CA TRP A 29 -6.27 -11.79 -20.71
C TRP A 29 -6.41 -13.32 -20.57
N ARG A 30 -6.31 -13.86 -19.35
CA ARG A 30 -6.37 -15.31 -19.10
C ARG A 30 -7.78 -15.89 -19.05
N THR A 31 -8.71 -15.22 -18.36
CA THR A 31 -10.04 -15.78 -18.05
C THR A 31 -11.18 -14.96 -18.65
N GLY A 32 -10.88 -13.87 -19.39
CA GLY A 32 -11.86 -12.92 -19.89
C GLY A 32 -12.47 -12.02 -18.80
N THR A 33 -12.34 -12.41 -17.53
CA THR A 33 -12.99 -11.74 -16.41
C THR A 33 -11.95 -10.98 -15.59
N PRO A 34 -12.10 -9.65 -15.44
CA PRO A 34 -11.20 -8.87 -14.63
C PRO A 34 -11.39 -9.21 -13.16
N VAL A 35 -10.30 -9.53 -12.48
CA VAL A 35 -10.30 -9.73 -11.03
C VAL A 35 -9.48 -8.62 -10.38
N ARG A 36 -10.00 -8.08 -9.28
CA ARG A 36 -9.34 -7.06 -8.46
C ARG A 36 -8.84 -7.71 -7.18
N ILE A 37 -7.56 -7.50 -6.84
CA ILE A 37 -6.97 -8.02 -5.60
C ILE A 37 -7.36 -7.12 -4.44
N PHE A 38 -7.27 -5.81 -4.63
CA PHE A 38 -7.68 -4.82 -3.65
C PHE A 38 -9.05 -4.24 -4.00
N LEU A 39 -9.87 -3.96 -2.98
CA LEU A 39 -11.14 -3.22 -3.11
C LEU A 39 -11.00 -1.90 -3.89
N ARG A 40 -9.88 -1.19 -3.69
CA ARG A 40 -9.47 0.00 -4.45
C ARG A 40 -7.97 0.20 -4.24
N ALA A 41 -7.25 0.52 -5.30
CA ALA A 41 -5.88 1.05 -5.21
C ALA A 41 -5.91 2.58 -5.42
N PRO A 42 -5.05 3.37 -4.75
CA PRO A 42 -3.96 2.96 -3.86
C PRO A 42 -4.42 2.37 -2.51
N ILE A 43 -3.51 1.71 -1.79
CA ILE A 43 -3.85 0.88 -0.62
C ILE A 43 -4.52 1.62 0.54
N HIS A 44 -4.25 2.92 0.75
CA HIS A 44 -4.93 3.67 1.82
C HIS A 44 -6.45 3.76 1.59
N HIS A 45 -6.89 3.81 0.32
CA HIS A 45 -8.32 3.77 -0.02
C HIS A 45 -8.94 2.38 0.19
N HIS A 46 -8.15 1.32 0.06
CA HIS A 46 -8.60 -0.03 0.41
C HIS A 46 -9.03 -0.08 1.89
N PHE A 47 -8.19 0.43 2.80
CA PHE A 47 -8.51 0.45 4.23
C PHE A 47 -9.68 1.38 4.57
N ARG A 48 -9.83 2.50 3.86
CA ARG A 48 -10.99 3.38 4.02
C ARG A 48 -12.30 2.70 3.61
N ARG A 49 -12.31 1.96 2.49
CA ARG A 49 -13.46 1.13 2.09
C ARG A 49 -13.74 -0.02 3.04
N LYS A 50 -12.72 -0.50 3.76
CA LYS A 50 -12.86 -1.50 4.83
C LYS A 50 -13.42 -0.90 6.13
N GLY A 51 -13.77 0.39 6.15
CA GLY A 51 -14.39 1.07 7.28
C GLY A 51 -13.41 1.72 8.26
N TRP A 52 -12.12 1.81 7.92
CA TRP A 52 -11.14 2.44 8.81
C TRP A 52 -11.19 3.96 8.69
N LYS A 53 -11.10 4.64 9.83
CA LYS A 53 -11.00 6.11 9.87
C LYS A 53 -9.63 6.53 9.33
N GLU A 54 -9.59 7.66 8.62
CA GLU A 54 -8.37 8.17 8.00
C GLU A 54 -7.19 8.31 8.99
N PRO A 55 -7.35 8.88 10.20
CA PRO A 55 -6.26 8.96 11.17
C PRO A 55 -5.76 7.59 11.64
N GLN A 56 -6.67 6.61 11.77
CA GLN A 56 -6.33 5.25 12.20
C GLN A 56 -5.45 4.53 11.17
N VAL A 57 -5.71 4.74 9.88
CA VAL A 57 -4.88 4.19 8.80
C VAL A 57 -3.47 4.76 8.90
N VAL A 58 -3.36 6.09 9.02
CA VAL A 58 -2.09 6.83 9.04
C VAL A 58 -1.19 6.40 10.19
N VAL A 59 -1.73 6.39 11.42
CA VAL A 59 -0.95 6.02 12.60
C VAL A 59 -0.43 4.58 12.50
N ARG A 60 -1.23 3.66 11.96
CA ARG A 60 -0.83 2.26 11.81
C ARG A 60 0.30 2.08 10.79
N PHE A 61 0.24 2.79 9.67
CA PHE A 61 1.31 2.72 8.69
C PHE A 61 2.59 3.41 9.17
N TRP A 62 2.50 4.51 9.92
CA TRP A 62 3.66 5.12 10.57
C TRP A 62 4.35 4.18 11.54
N LEU A 63 3.58 3.43 12.34
CA LEU A 63 4.13 2.41 13.23
C LEU A 63 4.87 1.32 12.45
N ILE A 64 4.29 0.83 11.35
CA ILE A 64 4.95 -0.16 10.48
C ILE A 64 6.23 0.43 9.86
N GLY A 65 6.18 1.67 9.37
CA GLY A 65 7.34 2.36 8.81
C GLY A 65 8.45 2.55 9.83
N ALA A 66 8.12 2.93 11.06
CA ALA A 66 9.08 3.06 12.16
C ALA A 66 9.72 1.72 12.54
N MET A 67 8.93 0.63 12.58
CA MET A 67 9.46 -0.71 12.82
C MET A 67 10.40 -1.17 11.70
N LEU A 68 10.04 -0.95 10.44
CA LEU A 68 10.89 -1.28 9.29
C LEU A 68 12.17 -0.44 9.27
N ALA A 69 12.10 0.84 9.63
CA ALA A 69 13.27 1.70 9.76
C ALA A 69 14.19 1.22 10.88
N ALA A 70 13.66 0.85 12.05
CA ALA A 70 14.43 0.29 13.15
C ALA A 70 15.11 -1.04 12.75
N LEU A 71 14.40 -1.92 12.03
CA LEU A 71 14.97 -3.15 11.48
C LEU A 71 16.08 -2.88 10.45
N SER A 72 15.86 -1.91 9.56
CA SER A 72 16.86 -1.48 8.57
C SER A 72 18.12 -0.95 9.25
N LEU A 73 17.97 -0.16 10.31
CA LEU A 73 19.10 0.33 11.11
C LEU A 73 19.83 -0.80 11.82
N SER A 74 19.10 -1.78 12.36
CA SER A 74 19.72 -2.95 13.02
C SER A 74 20.53 -3.84 12.07
N THR A 75 20.13 -3.87 10.79
CA THR A 75 20.80 -4.67 9.75
C THR A 75 21.92 -3.89 9.05
N ILE A 76 21.92 -2.55 9.19
CA ILE A 76 22.99 -1.70 8.66
C ILE A 76 24.28 -2.07 9.37
N ARG A 77 25.17 -2.74 8.63
CA ARG A 77 26.55 -2.97 9.05
C ARG A 77 27.30 -1.67 8.80
N LEU A 78 27.34 -0.81 9.81
CA LEU A 78 28.31 0.30 9.85
C LEU A 78 29.70 -0.35 9.95
N ARG A 79 30.44 -0.35 8.85
CA ARG A 79 31.85 -0.73 8.80
C ARG A 79 32.66 0.46 8.33
#